data_AF-A0A0N4TF13-F1
#
_entry.id   AF-A0A0N4TF13-F1
#
_cell.length_a   1.000
_cell.length_b   1.000
_cell.length_c   1.000
_cell.angle_alpha   90.00
_cell.angle_beta   90.00
_cell.angle_gamma   90.00
#
_symmetry.space_group_name_H-M   'P 1'
#
loop_
_entity.id
_entity.type
_entity.pdbx_description
1 polymer ?
#
loop_
_entity_poly.entity_id
_entity_poly.type
_entity_poly.pdbx_seq_one_letter_code
_entity_poly.pdbx_strand_id
1 'polypeptide(L)'
;MRTHPEWRHILMHPWIPVDLTGERLEHIVAPDSHFTRSCVPDILPLNAPDVVPGIHLSSKKVHVFGDDLQFFSNLKTVEIVKVNCIEDADLIWMRKHFSDYKNLYEKNPKALVNQYPYDSVLTVKDLLTAAIQSVYRDSVIDPELMHWQPLWFETTFNLETELPQFVAYYQQRARKNMDNTWIVKPWNLARGLDIHVTDNLSYIIRLIESGPKVNSKWNILILLQILVRIIT
;
A
#
# COMPACT_ATOMS: atom_id res chain seq x y z
N MET A 1 5.02 -14.69 -16.61
CA MET A 1 6.09 -15.38 -17.39
C MET A 1 7.21 -14.46 -17.86
N ARG A 2 6.99 -13.19 -18.23
CA ARG A 2 8.06 -12.34 -18.80
C ARG A 2 9.10 -11.85 -17.77
N THR A 3 8.74 -11.72 -16.50
CA THR A 3 9.64 -11.25 -15.42
C THR A 3 10.36 -12.38 -14.68
N HIS A 4 9.71 -13.55 -14.54
CA HIS A 4 10.25 -14.71 -13.82
C HIS A 4 10.13 -16.01 -14.64
N PRO A 5 10.99 -16.24 -15.65
CA PRO A 5 11.01 -17.49 -16.42
C PRO A 5 11.25 -18.74 -15.57
N GLU A 6 12.03 -18.60 -14.50
CA GLU A 6 12.41 -19.64 -13.56
C GLU A 6 11.22 -20.21 -12.78
N TRP A 7 10.14 -19.43 -12.60
CA TRP A 7 8.93 -19.88 -11.90
C TRP A 7 8.03 -20.80 -12.73
N ARG A 8 8.41 -21.14 -13.97
CA ARG A 8 7.59 -21.99 -14.86
C ARG A 8 7.09 -23.26 -14.16
N HIS A 9 7.95 -23.95 -13.43
CA HIS A 9 7.60 -25.17 -12.71
C HIS A 9 6.54 -24.96 -11.62
N ILE A 10 6.54 -23.78 -10.97
CA ILE A 10 5.54 -23.37 -9.97
C ILE A 10 4.22 -23.00 -10.66
N LEU A 11 4.27 -22.26 -11.77
CA LEU A 11 3.07 -21.89 -12.54
C LEU A 11 2.33 -23.11 -13.11
N MET A 12 3.06 -24.21 -13.32
CA MET A 12 2.52 -25.49 -13.78
C MET A 12 1.94 -26.34 -12.65
N HIS A 13 2.03 -25.92 -11.38
CA HIS A 13 1.52 -26.66 -10.21
C HIS A 13 0.10 -27.25 -10.39
N PRO A 14 -0.88 -26.56 -11.02
CA PRO A 14 -2.21 -27.13 -11.22
C PRO A 14 -2.25 -28.39 -12.09
N TRP A 15 -1.23 -28.62 -12.93
CA TRP A 15 -1.12 -29.78 -13.83
C TRP A 15 -0.02 -30.75 -13.40
N ILE A 16 1.10 -30.21 -12.91
CA ILE A 16 2.26 -30.96 -12.45
C ILE A 16 2.61 -30.42 -11.06
N PRO A 17 2.08 -31.04 -9.98
CA PRO A 17 2.30 -30.54 -8.63
C PRO A 17 3.79 -30.42 -8.30
N VAL A 18 4.19 -29.22 -7.87
CA VAL A 18 5.52 -28.96 -7.30
C VAL A 18 5.49 -29.13 -5.77
N ASP A 19 6.58 -29.63 -5.20
CA ASP A 19 6.85 -29.62 -3.75
C ASP A 19 8.02 -28.68 -3.44
N LEU A 20 7.74 -27.60 -2.71
CA LEU A 20 8.69 -26.58 -2.24
C LEU A 20 8.79 -26.56 -0.71
N THR A 21 8.29 -27.58 -0.03
CA THR A 21 8.28 -27.63 1.44
C THR A 21 9.64 -27.64 2.09
N GLY A 22 10.69 -28.06 1.38
CA GLY A 22 12.07 -28.02 1.85
C GLY A 22 12.76 -26.66 1.69
N GLU A 23 12.11 -25.71 1.01
CA GLU A 23 12.69 -24.39 0.79
C GLU A 23 12.74 -23.57 2.09
N ARG A 24 13.80 -22.77 2.22
CA ARG A 24 13.93 -21.84 3.34
C ARG A 24 12.94 -20.70 3.17
N LEU A 25 12.18 -20.43 4.23
CA LEU A 25 11.23 -19.32 4.28
C LEU A 25 11.94 -18.01 4.59
N GLU A 26 11.76 -17.03 3.72
CA GLU A 26 12.24 -15.66 3.90
C GLU A 26 11.38 -14.67 3.11
N HIS A 27 11.32 -13.43 3.58
CA HIS A 27 10.76 -12.33 2.79
C HIS A 27 11.82 -11.74 1.87
N ILE A 28 11.43 -11.44 0.64
CA ILE A 28 12.32 -10.77 -0.32
C ILE A 28 12.20 -9.26 -0.09
N VAL A 29 13.22 -8.68 0.54
CA VAL A 29 13.27 -7.24 0.81
C VAL A 29 13.22 -6.46 -0.51
N ALA A 30 12.23 -5.60 -0.64
CA ALA A 30 12.05 -4.78 -1.83
C ALA A 30 13.21 -3.76 -1.96
N PRO A 31 13.77 -3.57 -3.17
CA PRO A 31 14.76 -2.53 -3.41
C PRO A 31 14.11 -1.12 -3.41
N ASP A 32 14.89 -0.06 -3.23
CA ASP A 32 14.43 1.33 -3.25
C ASP A 32 13.64 1.69 -4.52
N SER A 33 14.01 1.07 -5.65
CA SER A 33 13.29 1.25 -6.92
C SER A 33 11.84 0.77 -6.87
N HIS A 34 11.49 -0.18 -5.99
CA HIS A 34 10.12 -0.63 -5.81
C HIS A 34 9.20 0.48 -5.29
N PHE A 35 9.71 1.31 -4.37
CA PHE A 35 8.96 2.43 -3.78
C PHE A 35 8.76 3.60 -4.74
N THR A 36 9.46 3.62 -5.87
CA THR A 36 9.42 4.72 -6.86
C THR A 36 8.86 4.31 -8.23
N ARG A 37 8.73 3.00 -8.52
CA ARG A 37 8.39 2.48 -9.86
C ARG A 37 6.95 2.72 -10.31
N SER A 38 6.00 2.76 -9.37
CA SER A 38 4.55 2.67 -9.67
C SER A 38 3.79 3.97 -9.46
N CYS A 39 4.45 5.03 -9.01
CA CYS A 39 3.84 6.30 -8.64
C CYS A 39 4.44 7.43 -9.48
N VAL A 40 3.64 8.47 -9.73
CA VAL A 40 4.23 9.75 -10.18
C VAL A 40 5.17 10.20 -9.05
N PRO A 41 6.46 10.46 -9.34
CA PRO A 41 7.41 10.77 -8.28
C PRO A 41 7.08 12.13 -7.66
N ASP A 42 7.20 12.20 -6.34
CA ASP A 42 7.09 13.47 -5.63
C ASP A 42 8.32 14.33 -5.91
N ILE A 43 8.06 15.57 -6.33
CA ILE A 43 9.08 16.57 -6.61
C ILE A 43 9.15 17.49 -5.40
N LEU A 44 10.16 17.28 -4.56
CA LEU A 44 10.35 18.07 -3.35
C LEU A 44 11.15 19.36 -3.61
N PRO A 45 10.84 20.46 -2.89
CA PRO A 45 11.68 21.64 -2.87
C PRO A 45 13.03 21.36 -2.16
N LEU A 46 14.13 21.92 -2.68
CA LEU A 46 15.48 21.70 -2.13
C LEU A 46 15.73 22.41 -0.78
N ASN A 47 15.07 23.55 -0.54
CA ASN A 47 15.28 24.42 0.62
C ASN A 47 13.93 24.87 1.20
N ALA A 48 13.05 23.92 1.52
CA ALA A 48 11.82 24.27 2.24
C ALA A 48 12.14 24.65 3.70
N PRO A 49 11.48 25.68 4.25
CA PRO A 49 11.62 26.06 5.64
C PRO A 49 10.93 25.03 6.54
N ASP A 50 11.50 24.78 7.71
CA ASP A 50 10.90 23.88 8.72
C ASP A 50 9.60 24.43 9.32
N VAL A 51 9.34 25.73 9.13
CA VAL A 51 8.18 26.44 9.68
C VAL A 51 7.32 26.94 8.52
N VAL A 52 6.16 26.32 8.34
CA VAL A 52 5.12 26.81 7.43
C VAL A 52 4.16 27.70 8.23
N PRO A 53 3.93 28.96 7.83
CA PRO A 53 2.94 29.79 8.49
C PRO A 53 1.55 29.15 8.32
N GLY A 54 0.86 28.90 9.44
CA GLY A 54 -0.50 28.35 9.42
C GLY A 54 -1.51 29.30 8.79
N ILE A 55 -2.66 28.75 8.36
CA ILE A 55 -3.78 29.52 7.83
C ILE A 55 -4.30 30.47 8.91
N HIS A 56 -4.25 31.77 8.64
CA HIS A 56 -4.82 32.78 9.52
C HIS A 56 -6.35 32.80 9.38
N LEU A 57 -7.04 32.11 10.30
CA LEU A 57 -8.50 32.00 10.32
C LEU A 57 -9.22 33.29 10.78
N SER A 58 -8.51 34.39 11.00
CA SER A 58 -9.07 35.67 11.47
C SER A 58 -10.09 36.26 10.50
N SER A 59 -9.94 35.99 9.21
CA SER A 59 -10.87 36.41 8.15
C SER A 59 -12.17 35.60 8.11
N LYS A 60 -12.24 34.45 8.83
CA LYS A 60 -13.28 33.41 8.70
C LYS A 60 -13.52 32.91 7.27
N LYS A 61 -12.65 33.24 6.32
CA LYS A 61 -12.71 32.77 4.93
C LYS A 61 -11.44 32.00 4.61
N VAL A 62 -11.60 30.84 3.97
CA VAL A 62 -10.47 30.01 3.51
C VAL A 62 -10.64 29.75 2.03
N HIS A 63 -9.63 30.15 1.26
CA HIS A 63 -9.57 29.97 -0.18
C HIS A 63 -9.06 28.57 -0.51
N VAL A 64 -9.85 27.78 -1.22
CA VAL A 64 -9.55 26.38 -1.50
C VAL A 64 -9.46 26.14 -2.99
N PHE A 65 -8.33 25.59 -3.43
CA PHE A 65 -8.16 25.03 -4.77
C PHE A 65 -8.38 23.52 -4.71
N GLY A 66 -9.32 22.99 -5.49
CA GLY A 66 -9.63 21.56 -5.45
C GLY A 66 -10.90 21.12 -6.17
N ASP A 67 -11.03 19.80 -6.33
CA ASP A 67 -12.07 19.15 -7.14
C ASP A 67 -13.27 18.65 -6.31
N ASP A 68 -13.13 18.47 -4.99
CA ASP A 68 -14.17 17.89 -4.13
C ASP A 68 -14.37 18.71 -2.86
N LEU A 69 -15.11 19.82 -3.00
CA LEU A 69 -15.42 20.72 -1.89
C LEU A 69 -16.67 20.31 -1.11
N GLN A 70 -17.33 19.20 -1.48
CA GLN A 70 -18.53 18.74 -0.77
C GLN A 70 -18.22 18.40 0.69
N PHE A 71 -17.00 17.95 0.97
CA PHE A 71 -16.51 17.71 2.33
C PHE A 71 -16.71 18.92 3.25
N PHE A 72 -16.62 20.14 2.70
CA PHE A 72 -16.71 21.36 3.47
C PHE A 72 -18.14 21.87 3.69
N SER A 73 -19.17 21.24 3.10
CA SER A 73 -20.55 21.76 3.14
C SER A 73 -21.12 21.90 4.55
N ASN A 74 -20.57 21.15 5.51
CA ASN A 74 -21.03 21.11 6.89
C ASN A 74 -20.20 22.00 7.83
N LEU A 75 -19.18 22.71 7.32
CA LEU A 75 -18.40 23.64 8.12
C LEU A 75 -19.24 24.86 8.48
N LYS A 76 -19.32 25.17 9.79
CA LYS A 76 -20.10 26.30 10.33
C LYS A 76 -19.25 27.50 10.73
N THR A 77 -17.95 27.29 10.95
CA THR A 77 -17.05 28.27 11.55
C THR A 77 -16.29 29.10 10.50
N VAL A 78 -16.16 28.55 9.29
CA VAL A 78 -15.35 29.11 8.20
C VAL A 78 -16.15 29.00 6.91
N GLU A 79 -16.15 30.09 6.14
CA GLU A 79 -16.66 30.12 4.78
C GLU A 79 -15.56 29.63 3.82
N ILE A 80 -15.88 28.61 3.03
CA ILE A 80 -14.97 28.12 1.99
C ILE A 80 -15.23 28.85 0.68
N VAL A 81 -14.18 29.47 0.15
CA VAL A 81 -14.19 30.18 -1.13
C VAL A 81 -13.39 29.36 -2.13
N LYS A 82 -14.03 28.84 -3.18
CA LYS A 82 -13.30 28.13 -4.24
C LYS A 82 -12.46 29.11 -5.06
N VAL A 83 -11.19 28.77 -5.29
CA VAL A 83 -10.30 29.49 -6.22
C VAL A 83 -9.90 28.62 -7.41
N ASN A 84 -9.42 29.26 -8.48
CA ASN A 84 -9.15 28.60 -9.77
C ASN A 84 -7.66 28.31 -10.01
N CYS A 85 -6.76 28.76 -9.13
CA CYS A 85 -5.33 28.55 -9.24
C CYS A 85 -4.71 28.30 -7.86
N ILE A 86 -3.51 27.72 -7.84
CA ILE A 86 -2.82 27.35 -6.59
C ILE A 86 -2.21 28.57 -5.88
N GLU A 87 -1.93 29.64 -6.63
CA GLU A 87 -1.33 30.90 -6.18
C GLU A 87 -2.25 31.67 -5.21
N ASP A 88 -3.56 31.57 -5.41
CA ASP A 88 -4.58 32.28 -4.63
C ASP A 88 -5.18 31.43 -3.50
N ALA A 89 -4.68 30.20 -3.30
CA ALA A 89 -5.23 29.25 -2.35
C ALA A 89 -4.58 29.34 -0.96
N ASP A 90 -5.39 29.21 0.08
CA ASP A 90 -4.92 28.92 1.44
C ASP A 90 -4.74 27.40 1.65
N LEU A 91 -5.57 26.59 0.98
CA LEU A 91 -5.58 25.13 1.06
C LEU A 91 -5.76 24.49 -0.33
N ILE A 92 -4.89 23.54 -0.64
CA ILE A 92 -4.99 22.64 -1.79
C ILE A 92 -5.67 21.36 -1.32
N TRP A 93 -6.86 21.08 -1.85
CA TRP A 93 -7.67 19.92 -1.48
C TRP A 93 -7.95 19.03 -2.69
N MET A 94 -7.13 17.99 -2.84
CA MET A 94 -7.18 17.09 -3.99
C MET A 94 -7.50 15.66 -3.55
N ARG A 95 -8.33 14.98 -4.35
CA ARG A 95 -8.53 13.52 -4.24
C ARG A 95 -7.47 12.73 -4.99
N LYS A 96 -6.96 13.29 -6.09
CA LYS A 96 -5.88 12.69 -6.87
C LYS A 96 -4.56 12.97 -6.17
N HIS A 97 -3.60 12.07 -6.38
CA HIS A 97 -2.24 12.23 -5.88
C HIS A 97 -1.65 13.57 -6.33
N PHE A 98 -1.10 14.30 -5.36
CA PHE A 98 -0.40 15.55 -5.57
C PHE A 98 1.10 15.30 -5.49
N SER A 99 1.84 15.58 -6.56
CA SER A 99 3.26 15.23 -6.66
C SER A 99 4.21 16.43 -6.77
N ASP A 100 3.75 17.60 -7.22
CA ASP A 100 4.62 18.75 -7.51
C ASP A 100 4.69 19.73 -6.32
N TYR A 101 5.26 19.26 -5.21
CA TYR A 101 5.46 20.05 -3.99
C TYR A 101 6.44 21.21 -4.21
N LYS A 102 7.41 21.03 -5.11
CA LYS A 102 8.35 22.08 -5.50
C LYS A 102 7.62 23.25 -6.15
N ASN A 103 6.76 23.00 -7.14
CA ASN A 103 6.03 24.07 -7.80
C ASN A 103 5.06 24.79 -6.84
N LEU A 104 4.40 24.06 -5.94
CA LEU A 104 3.59 24.66 -4.89
C LEU A 104 4.42 25.59 -4.01
N TYR A 105 5.58 25.13 -3.55
CA TYR A 105 6.46 25.93 -2.71
C TYR A 105 6.96 27.21 -3.42
N GLU A 106 7.34 27.11 -4.69
CA GLU A 106 7.84 28.26 -5.47
C GLU A 106 6.78 29.32 -5.74
N LYS A 107 5.52 28.90 -5.94
CA LYS A 107 4.42 29.79 -6.31
C LYS A 107 3.58 30.26 -5.13
N ASN A 108 3.35 29.38 -4.17
CA ASN A 108 2.55 29.65 -2.98
C ASN A 108 3.09 28.89 -1.77
N PRO A 109 4.17 29.38 -1.15
CA PRO A 109 4.80 28.74 0.02
C PRO A 109 3.92 28.76 1.29
N LYS A 110 2.76 29.43 1.26
CA LYS A 110 1.83 29.53 2.39
C LYS A 110 0.67 28.55 2.31
N ALA A 111 0.41 27.98 1.13
CA ALA A 111 -0.68 27.04 0.95
C ALA A 111 -0.38 25.73 1.68
N LEU A 112 -1.41 25.19 2.34
CA LEU A 112 -1.38 23.83 2.87
C LEU A 112 -1.91 22.85 1.82
N VAL A 113 -1.49 21.59 1.89
CA VAL A 113 -1.99 20.51 1.04
C VAL A 113 -2.47 19.35 1.90
N ASN A 114 -3.54 18.68 1.48
CA ASN A 114 -4.17 17.59 2.22
C ASN A 114 -3.47 16.22 2.07
N GLN A 115 -2.22 16.21 1.60
CA GLN A 115 -1.44 15.00 1.30
C GLN A 115 0.03 15.21 1.71
N TYR A 116 0.68 14.16 2.19
CA TYR A 116 2.11 14.19 2.51
C TYR A 116 2.92 13.58 1.36
N PRO A 117 4.13 14.10 1.08
CA PRO A 117 5.03 13.42 0.16
C PRO A 117 5.28 11.98 0.63
N TYR A 118 5.27 11.05 -0.33
CA TYR A 118 5.48 9.62 -0.17
C TYR A 118 4.44 8.91 0.71
N ASP A 119 3.26 9.48 0.95
CA ASP A 119 2.17 8.83 1.69
C ASP A 119 1.72 7.49 1.06
N SER A 120 2.01 7.29 -0.23
CA SER A 120 1.81 6.03 -0.95
C SER A 120 2.49 4.83 -0.28
N VAL A 121 3.60 5.05 0.43
CA VAL A 121 4.30 4.01 1.20
C VAL A 121 3.40 3.40 2.27
N LEU A 122 2.44 4.16 2.80
CA LEU A 122 1.50 3.69 3.83
C LEU A 122 0.13 3.33 3.26
N THR A 123 -0.27 3.95 2.15
CA THR A 123 -1.63 3.83 1.61
C THR A 123 -1.77 2.80 0.49
N VAL A 124 -0.66 2.37 -0.11
CA VAL A 124 -0.62 1.34 -1.14
C VAL A 124 -0.18 0.00 -0.54
N LYS A 125 -0.89 -1.10 -0.86
CA LYS A 125 -0.79 -2.38 -0.15
C LYS A 125 0.59 -3.04 -0.26
N ASP A 126 1.16 -3.07 -1.46
CA ASP A 126 2.49 -3.65 -1.70
C ASP A 126 3.59 -2.78 -1.07
N LEU A 127 3.48 -1.46 -1.17
CA LEU A 127 4.45 -0.55 -0.54
C LEU A 127 4.41 -0.62 0.99
N LEU A 128 3.21 -0.67 1.60
CA LEU A 128 3.06 -0.85 3.04
C LEU A 128 3.68 -2.18 3.50
N THR A 129 3.40 -3.26 2.74
CA THR A 129 3.97 -4.59 3.00
C THR A 129 5.49 -4.54 2.94
N ALA A 130 6.05 -3.97 1.86
CA ALA A 130 7.49 -3.82 1.67
C ALA A 130 8.15 -2.97 2.77
N ALA A 131 7.50 -1.89 3.20
CA ALA A 131 7.99 -1.02 4.28
C ALA A 131 8.05 -1.78 5.61
N ILE A 132 6.99 -2.50 5.97
CA ILE A 132 6.97 -3.33 7.19
C ILE A 132 8.04 -4.43 7.11
N GLN A 133 8.08 -5.19 6.01
CA GLN A 133 9.08 -6.25 5.82
C GLN A 133 10.52 -5.72 5.88
N SER A 134 10.78 -4.50 5.39
CA SER A 134 12.10 -3.86 5.48
C SER A 134 12.51 -3.59 6.93
N VAL A 135 11.58 -3.09 7.77
CA VAL A 135 11.83 -2.86 9.19
C VAL A 135 12.10 -4.17 9.94
N TYR A 136 11.40 -5.25 9.58
CA TYR A 136 11.51 -6.56 10.22
C TYR A 136 12.33 -7.57 9.40
N ARG A 137 13.26 -7.09 8.56
CA ARG A 137 14.04 -7.92 7.62
C ARG A 137 14.88 -9.01 8.28
N ASP A 138 15.36 -8.75 9.49
CA ASP A 138 16.18 -9.68 10.27
C ASP A 138 15.33 -10.55 11.22
N SER A 139 13.99 -10.44 11.15
CA SER A 139 13.10 -11.27 11.96
C SER A 139 13.09 -12.71 11.48
N VAL A 140 13.12 -13.64 12.44
CA VAL A 140 12.99 -15.07 12.18
C VAL A 140 11.52 -15.46 12.32
N ILE A 141 11.03 -16.31 11.43
CA ILE A 141 9.68 -16.87 11.52
C ILE A 141 9.55 -17.70 12.80
N ASP A 142 8.48 -17.47 13.55
CA ASP A 142 8.12 -18.35 14.66
C ASP A 142 7.70 -19.72 14.09
N PRO A 143 8.39 -20.82 14.44
CA PRO A 143 8.12 -22.13 13.85
C PRO A 143 6.79 -22.74 14.29
N GLU A 144 6.24 -22.37 15.45
CA GLU A 144 4.95 -22.88 15.93
C GLU A 144 3.80 -22.08 15.34
N LEU A 145 3.89 -20.74 15.42
CA LEU A 145 2.86 -19.84 14.88
C LEU A 145 2.89 -19.73 13.36
N MET A 146 4.02 -20.11 12.73
CA MET A 146 4.32 -19.84 11.33
C MET A 146 4.13 -18.36 11.00
N HIS A 147 4.66 -17.44 11.81
CA HIS A 147 4.40 -16.00 11.65
C HIS A 147 5.67 -15.18 11.85
N TRP A 148 5.86 -14.14 11.02
CA TRP A 148 6.96 -13.17 11.17
C TRP A 148 6.57 -12.03 12.11
N GLN A 149 7.54 -11.28 12.64
CA GLN A 149 7.19 -10.01 13.30
C GLN A 149 6.80 -8.95 12.25
N PRO A 150 5.88 -8.03 12.59
CA PRO A 150 5.17 -7.91 13.85
C PRO A 150 3.85 -8.71 13.89
N LEU A 151 3.45 -9.21 15.06
CA LEU A 151 2.21 -10.02 15.21
C LEU A 151 0.91 -9.28 14.88
N TRP A 152 0.91 -7.94 14.84
CA TRP A 152 -0.27 -7.16 14.43
C TRP A 152 -0.44 -7.06 12.90
N PHE A 153 0.59 -7.43 12.14
CA PHE A 153 0.57 -7.43 10.69
C PHE A 153 0.58 -8.87 10.17
N GLU A 154 -0.50 -9.25 9.52
CA GLU A 154 -0.69 -10.62 9.04
C GLU A 154 0.35 -10.99 7.99
N THR A 155 0.77 -12.26 8.02
CA THR A 155 1.73 -12.80 7.05
C THR A 155 1.24 -12.53 5.62
N THR A 156 2.07 -11.80 4.88
CA THR A 156 1.71 -11.22 3.59
C THR A 156 2.86 -11.40 2.60
N PHE A 157 2.53 -11.82 1.38
CA PHE A 157 3.47 -12.02 0.29
C PHE A 157 3.07 -11.15 -0.90
N ASN A 158 4.04 -10.50 -1.54
CA ASN A 158 3.84 -9.94 -2.87
C ASN A 158 4.01 -11.04 -3.92
N LEU A 159 2.93 -11.48 -4.56
CA LEU A 159 2.98 -12.62 -5.50
C LEU A 159 3.73 -12.29 -6.82
N GLU A 160 4.04 -11.02 -7.09
CA GLU A 160 4.92 -10.67 -8.21
C GLU A 160 6.38 -11.00 -7.90
N THR A 161 6.81 -10.91 -6.64
CA THR A 161 8.22 -11.06 -6.25
C THR A 161 8.49 -12.30 -5.39
N GLU A 162 7.48 -12.80 -4.67
CA GLU A 162 7.61 -13.81 -3.61
C GLU A 162 6.75 -15.07 -3.86
N LEU A 163 6.31 -15.34 -5.09
CA LEU A 163 5.49 -16.52 -5.37
C LEU A 163 6.09 -17.84 -4.85
N PRO A 164 7.39 -18.15 -5.05
CA PRO A 164 7.97 -19.38 -4.52
C PRO A 164 7.92 -19.46 -2.99
N GLN A 165 8.19 -18.33 -2.31
CA GLN A 165 8.15 -18.23 -0.85
C GLN A 165 6.74 -18.46 -0.31
N PHE A 166 5.72 -17.88 -0.96
CA PHE A 166 4.33 -18.15 -0.64
C PHE A 166 3.97 -19.64 -0.79
N VAL A 167 4.37 -20.28 -1.90
CA VAL A 167 4.07 -21.70 -2.16
C VAL A 167 4.75 -22.60 -1.13
N ALA A 168 6.04 -22.36 -0.82
CA ALA A 168 6.76 -23.07 0.22
C ALA A 168 6.07 -22.93 1.58
N TYR A 169 5.74 -21.70 1.98
CA TYR A 169 5.05 -21.38 3.23
C TYR A 169 3.69 -22.08 3.32
N TYR A 170 2.89 -21.99 2.25
CA TYR A 170 1.58 -22.64 2.15
C TYR A 170 1.68 -24.15 2.39
N GLN A 171 2.62 -24.82 1.72
CA GLN A 171 2.78 -26.27 1.82
C GLN A 171 3.34 -26.70 3.18
N GLN A 172 4.24 -25.92 3.79
CA GLN A 172 4.71 -26.18 5.15
C GLN A 172 3.58 -26.04 6.18
N ARG A 173 2.69 -25.05 6.04
CA ARG A 173 1.47 -24.93 6.87
C ARG A 173 0.52 -26.11 6.69
N ALA A 174 0.32 -26.55 5.44
CA ALA A 174 -0.54 -27.69 5.14
C ALA A 174 -0.01 -28.97 5.83
N ARG A 175 1.31 -29.20 5.83
CA ARG A 175 1.92 -30.33 6.55
C ARG A 175 1.75 -30.27 8.07
N LYS A 176 1.64 -29.06 8.62
CA LYS A 176 1.34 -28.83 10.04
C LYS A 176 -0.17 -28.87 10.35
N ASN A 177 -1.02 -29.24 9.39
CA ASN A 177 -2.49 -29.22 9.51
C ASN A 177 -3.04 -27.84 9.94
N MET A 178 -2.39 -26.75 9.51
CA MET A 178 -2.84 -25.40 9.81
C MET A 178 -3.83 -24.90 8.76
N ASP A 179 -4.74 -24.02 9.16
CA ASP A 179 -5.63 -23.35 8.22
C ASP A 179 -4.83 -22.56 7.17
N ASN A 180 -5.26 -22.70 5.92
CA ASN A 180 -4.64 -22.14 4.73
C ASN A 180 -5.63 -21.30 3.91
N THR A 181 -6.62 -20.69 4.56
CA THR A 181 -7.44 -19.65 3.94
C THR A 181 -6.64 -18.35 3.75
N TRP A 182 -6.65 -17.82 2.53
CA TRP A 182 -5.93 -16.61 2.14
C TRP A 182 -6.85 -15.59 1.49
N ILE A 183 -6.47 -14.30 1.60
CA ILE A 183 -7.10 -13.19 0.88
C ILE A 183 -6.11 -12.59 -0.12
N VAL A 184 -6.41 -12.73 -1.40
CA VAL A 184 -5.62 -12.19 -2.52
C VAL A 184 -6.23 -10.88 -2.96
N LYS A 185 -5.43 -9.83 -3.04
CA LYS A 185 -5.85 -8.48 -3.42
C LYS A 185 -4.92 -7.91 -4.50
N PRO A 186 -5.43 -7.16 -5.49
CA PRO A 186 -4.58 -6.35 -6.36
C PRO A 186 -3.96 -5.20 -5.56
N TRP A 187 -2.78 -4.73 -6.00
CA TRP A 187 -2.07 -3.62 -5.36
C TRP A 187 -2.97 -2.37 -5.27
N ASN A 188 -3.49 -1.95 -6.43
CA ASN A 188 -4.05 -0.59 -6.61
C ASN A 188 -5.56 -0.55 -6.86
N LEU A 189 -6.29 -1.67 -6.80
CA LEU A 189 -7.75 -1.61 -6.81
C LEU A 189 -8.30 -1.42 -5.39
N ALA A 190 -9.47 -0.78 -5.34
CA ALA A 190 -10.20 -0.45 -4.13
C ALA A 190 -11.67 -0.94 -4.26
N ARG A 191 -12.48 -0.71 -3.21
CA ARG A 191 -13.91 -1.04 -3.18
C ARG A 191 -14.22 -2.54 -3.37
N GLY A 192 -13.34 -3.41 -2.89
CA GLY A 192 -13.55 -4.85 -2.96
C GLY A 192 -13.37 -5.48 -4.34
N LEU A 193 -12.96 -4.70 -5.34
CA LEU A 193 -12.76 -5.20 -6.70
C LEU A 193 -11.59 -6.18 -6.73
N ASP A 194 -11.84 -7.34 -7.36
CA ASP A 194 -10.84 -8.38 -7.61
C ASP A 194 -10.19 -8.93 -6.33
N ILE A 195 -10.95 -8.96 -5.23
CA ILE A 195 -10.56 -9.64 -4.00
C ILE A 195 -11.03 -11.09 -4.04
N HIS A 196 -10.12 -12.02 -3.75
CA HIS A 196 -10.41 -13.45 -3.72
C HIS A 196 -10.10 -14.00 -2.33
N VAL A 197 -11.03 -14.75 -1.74
CA VAL A 197 -10.80 -15.48 -0.48
C VAL A 197 -10.87 -16.97 -0.79
N THR A 198 -9.78 -17.70 -0.56
CA THR A 198 -9.66 -19.09 -0.99
C THR A 198 -8.55 -19.81 -0.21
N ASP A 199 -8.69 -21.13 -0.09
CA ASP A 199 -7.68 -22.08 0.37
C ASP A 199 -7.17 -22.97 -0.79
N ASN A 200 -7.43 -22.60 -2.04
CA ASN A 200 -6.98 -23.38 -3.19
C ASN A 200 -5.66 -22.81 -3.73
N LEU A 201 -4.55 -23.49 -3.42
CA LEU A 201 -3.21 -23.12 -3.88
C LEU A 201 -3.11 -22.97 -5.40
N SER A 202 -3.70 -23.91 -6.15
CA SER A 202 -3.71 -23.87 -7.61
C SER A 202 -4.42 -22.62 -8.14
N TYR A 203 -5.54 -22.25 -7.51
CA TYR A 203 -6.27 -21.03 -7.88
C TYR A 203 -5.46 -19.77 -7.57
N ILE A 204 -4.84 -19.67 -6.38
CA ILE A 204 -3.99 -18.53 -6.00
C ILE A 204 -2.82 -18.35 -6.97
N ILE A 205 -2.14 -19.44 -7.35
CA ILE A 205 -1.02 -19.39 -8.32
C ILE A 205 -1.50 -18.83 -9.67
N ARG A 206 -2.70 -19.18 -10.12
CA ARG A 206 -3.24 -18.68 -11.40
C ARG A 206 -3.65 -17.20 -11.33
N LEU A 207 -4.01 -16.67 -10.16
CA LEU A 207 -4.42 -15.26 -10.01
C LEU A 207 -3.32 -14.27 -10.41
N ILE A 208 -2.04 -14.66 -10.32
CA ILE A 208 -0.92 -13.78 -10.72
C ILE A 208 -0.93 -13.44 -12.21
N GLU A 209 -1.59 -14.26 -13.03
CA GLU A 209 -1.64 -14.04 -14.48
C GLU A 209 -2.58 -12.90 -14.88
N SER A 210 -3.45 -12.49 -13.96
CA SER A 210 -4.35 -11.35 -14.09
C SER A 210 -3.73 -10.02 -13.63
N GLY A 211 -2.42 -10.01 -13.36
CA GLY A 211 -1.65 -8.84 -12.93
C GLY A 211 -1.19 -8.91 -11.48
N PRO A 212 -0.50 -7.87 -10.98
CA PRO A 212 0.16 -7.90 -9.69
C PRO A 212 -0.81 -8.00 -8.50
N LYS A 213 -0.50 -8.89 -7.54
CA LYS A 213 -1.31 -9.15 -6.34
C LYS A 213 -0.46 -9.20 -5.08
N VAL A 214 -1.05 -8.76 -3.97
CA VAL A 214 -0.60 -9.07 -2.61
C VAL A 214 -1.51 -10.16 -2.06
N ASN A 215 -0.93 -11.15 -1.38
CA ASN A 215 -1.65 -12.24 -0.74
C ASN A 215 -1.39 -12.23 0.77
N SER A 216 -2.44 -12.07 1.57
CA SER A 216 -2.35 -12.02 3.04
C SER A 216 -3.14 -13.17 3.66
N LYS A 217 -2.70 -13.65 4.82
CA LYS A 217 -3.48 -14.64 5.58
C LYS A 217 -4.88 -14.08 5.86
N TRP A 218 -5.96 -14.87 5.71
CA TRP A 218 -7.29 -14.34 6.02
C TRP A 218 -7.52 -14.25 7.53
N ASN A 219 -7.82 -13.04 8.01
CA ASN A 219 -8.32 -12.78 9.35
C ASN A 219 -9.38 -11.65 9.26
N ILE A 220 -10.47 -11.76 10.02
CA ILE A 220 -11.62 -10.81 10.01
C ILE A 220 -11.18 -9.36 10.27
N LEU A 221 -10.05 -9.16 10.94
CA LEU A 221 -9.51 -7.86 11.33
C LEU A 221 -8.79 -7.09 10.21
N ILE A 222 -8.36 -7.73 9.11
CA ILE A 222 -7.52 -7.07 8.08
C ILE A 222 -8.27 -6.00 7.30
N LEU A 223 -9.60 -6.13 7.16
CA LEU A 223 -10.43 -5.11 6.53
C LEU A 223 -10.64 -3.88 7.44
N LEU A 224 -10.60 -4.06 8.76
CA LEU A 224 -10.79 -3.00 9.75
C LEU A 224 -9.46 -2.30 10.11
N GLN A 225 -8.34 -3.03 10.17
CA GLN A 225 -7.07 -2.46 10.66
C GLN A 225 -6.47 -1.39 9.71
N ILE A 226 -6.60 -1.58 8.39
CA ILE A 226 -6.04 -0.63 7.39
C ILE A 226 -6.95 0.61 7.21
N LEU A 227 -8.26 0.47 7.43
CA LEU A 227 -9.24 1.57 7.27
C LEU A 227 -9.49 2.39 8.55
N VAL A 228 -9.30 1.80 9.74
CA VAL A 228 -9.68 2.46 11.01
C VAL A 228 -8.52 3.19 11.69
N ARG A 229 -7.24 2.83 11.43
CA ARG A 229 -6.11 3.41 12.19
C ARG A 229 -5.41 4.61 11.56
N ILE A 230 -5.75 5.00 10.33
CA ILE A 230 -5.18 6.19 9.66
C ILE A 230 -6.01 7.46 9.96
N ILE A 231 -7.21 7.34 10.56
CA ILE A 231 -8.14 8.46 10.80
C ILE A 231 -8.46 8.63 12.29
N THR A 232 -7.46 8.52 13.18
CA THR A 232 -7.63 8.90 14.60
C THR A 232 -6.45 9.71 15.08
#